data_AF-A0A7C4TXS7-F1
#
_entry.id   AF-A0A7C4TXS7-F1
#
_cell.length_a   1.000
_cell.length_b   1.000
_cell.length_c   1.000
_cell.angle_alpha   90.00
_cell.angle_beta   90.00
_cell.angle_gamma   90.00
#
_symmetry.space_group_name_H-M   'P 1'
#
loop_
_entity.id
_entity.type
_entity.pdbx_description
1 polymer ?
#
loop_
_entity_poly.entity_id
_entity_poly.type
_entity_poly.pdbx_seq_one_letter_code
_entity_poly.pdbx_strand_id
1 'polypeptide(L)' 'MKQADLGLDLTSRKTRKGKFLDEMERVVPWAQLLALIEPHAPRKERGRPPFGAEVMLRIHFLQ' A
#
# COMPACT_ATOMS: atom_id res chain seq x y z
N MET A 1 -6.07 -0.79 25.03
CA MET A 1 -6.42 0.63 24.89
C MET A 1 -6.74 0.92 23.44
N LYS A 2 -7.96 1.35 23.12
CA LYS A 2 -8.32 1.81 21.75
C LYS A 2 -7.86 3.26 21.61
N GLN A 3 -7.03 3.54 20.62
CA GLN A 3 -6.40 4.85 20.37
C GLN A 3 -7.38 6.02 20.14
N ALA A 4 -8.68 5.75 19.98
CA ALA A 4 -9.70 6.74 19.65
C ALA A 4 -10.07 7.70 20.81
N ASP A 5 -9.70 7.39 22.04
CA ASP A 5 -10.19 8.08 23.24
C ASP A 5 -9.20 9.12 23.82
N LEU A 6 -8.03 9.31 23.21
CA LEU A 6 -6.97 10.14 23.79
C LEU A 6 -7.15 11.64 23.55
N GLY A 7 -8.21 12.10 22.87
CA GLY A 7 -8.44 13.52 22.57
C GLY A 7 -7.30 14.19 21.77
N LEU A 8 -6.36 13.38 21.28
CA LEU A 8 -5.32 13.80 20.38
C LEU A 8 -6.03 13.94 19.03
N ASP A 9 -6.20 15.17 18.54
CA ASP A 9 -6.46 15.43 17.13
C ASP A 9 -5.25 14.91 16.33
N LEU A 10 -5.18 13.59 16.16
CA LEU A 10 -4.16 12.91 15.39
C LEU A 10 -4.51 13.08 13.91
N THR A 11 -4.33 14.31 13.44
CA THR A 11 -3.84 14.62 12.09
C THR A 11 -4.86 14.51 10.95
N SER A 12 -5.71 15.54 10.77
CA SER A 12 -6.38 15.81 9.47
C SER A 12 -5.38 16.04 8.31
N ARG A 13 -4.10 16.27 8.64
CA ARG A 13 -3.02 16.44 7.67
C ARG A 13 -2.52 15.09 7.17
N LYS A 14 -2.83 14.77 5.91
CA LYS A 14 -2.20 13.65 5.19
C LYS A 14 -0.68 13.76 5.23
N THR A 15 -0.02 12.66 5.57
CA THR A 15 1.44 12.53 5.52
C THR A 15 1.94 12.71 4.09
N ARG A 16 3.22 13.08 3.90
CA ARG A 16 3.81 13.20 2.55
C ARG A 16 3.65 11.90 1.74
N LYS A 17 3.88 10.75 2.38
CA LYS A 17 3.69 9.43 1.78
C LYS A 17 2.22 9.17 1.39
N GLY A 18 1.27 9.59 2.22
CA GLY A 18 -0.15 9.49 1.89
C GLY A 18 -0.55 10.32 0.67
N LYS A 19 -0.09 11.57 0.59
CA LYS A 19 -0.33 12.44 -0.58
C LYS A 19 0.27 11.85 -1.86
N PHE A 20 1.49 11.33 -1.77
CA PHE A 20 2.15 10.67 -2.90
C PHE A 20 1.34 9.46 -3.40
N LEU A 21 0.88 8.58 -2.50
CA LEU A 21 0.01 7.47 -2.89
C LEU A 21 -1.31 7.94 -3.54
N ASP A 22 -1.91 9.02 -3.06
CA ASP A 22 -3.12 9.58 -3.69
C ASP A 22 -2.85 10.07 -5.12
N GLU A 23 -1.70 10.69 -5.36
CA GLU A 23 -1.28 11.11 -6.69
C GLU A 23 -1.04 9.89 -7.59
N MET A 24 -0.38 8.86 -7.06
CA MET A 24 -0.19 7.59 -7.77
C MET A 24 -1.50 6.90 -8.14
N GLU A 25 -2.51 6.94 -7.28
CA GLU A 25 -3.83 6.38 -7.57
C GLU A 25 -4.47 6.99 -8.83
N ARG A 26 -4.12 8.24 -9.15
CA ARG A 26 -4.65 8.94 -10.34
C ARG A 26 -3.82 8.69 -11.60
N VAL A 27 -2.50 8.54 -11.47
CA VAL A 27 -1.59 8.50 -12.62
C VAL A 27 -1.17 7.09 -13.01
N VAL A 28 -1.23 6.12 -12.09
CA VAL A 28 -0.75 4.76 -12.32
C VAL A 28 -1.92 3.87 -12.79
N PRO A 29 -1.78 3.16 -13.93
CA PRO A 29 -2.76 2.18 -14.37
C PRO A 29 -2.62 0.87 -13.57
N TRP A 30 -3.08 0.88 -12.31
CA TRP A 30 -2.88 -0.21 -11.34
C TRP A 30 -3.28 -1.58 -11.88
N ALA A 31 -4.45 -1.71 -12.49
CA ALA A 31 -4.93 -2.99 -13.02
C ALA A 31 -3.97 -3.59 -14.06
N GLN A 32 -3.46 -2.77 -14.98
CA GLN A 32 -2.52 -3.22 -16.02
C GLN A 32 -1.17 -3.58 -15.42
N LEU A 33 -0.70 -2.75 -14.49
CA LEU A 33 0.58 -2.98 -13.81
C LEU A 33 0.54 -4.25 -12.96
N LEU A 34 -0.54 -4.50 -12.24
CA LEU A 34 -0.74 -5.72 -11.46
C LEU A 34 -0.83 -6.95 -12.34
N ALA A 35 -1.54 -6.89 -13.46
CA ALA A 35 -1.63 -7.99 -14.42
C ALA A 35 -0.25 -8.40 -14.98
N LEU A 36 0.68 -7.44 -15.13
CA LEU A 36 2.05 -7.72 -15.55
C LEU A 36 2.91 -8.31 -14.42
N ILE A 37 2.64 -7.95 -13.17
CA ILE A 37 3.45 -8.36 -12.01
C ILE A 37 2.99 -9.70 -11.44
N GLU A 38 1.69 -9.97 -11.41
CA GLU A 38 1.10 -11.20 -10.84
C GLU A 38 1.74 -12.50 -11.33
N PRO A 39 2.06 -12.69 -12.63
CA PRO A 39 2.72 -13.89 -13.12
C PRO A 39 4.12 -14.11 -12.53
N HIS A 40 4.80 -13.03 -12.13
CA HIS A 40 6.16 -13.04 -11.61
C HIS A 40 6.22 -12.95 -10.07
N ALA A 41 5.07 -12.75 -9.42
CA ALA A 41 5.01 -12.60 -7.98
C ALA A 41 5.32 -13.93 -7.27
N PRO A 42 6.16 -13.93 -6.21
CA PRO A 42 6.50 -15.15 -5.50
C PRO A 42 5.28 -15.73 -4.78
N ARG A 43 4.78 -16.87 -5.26
CA ARG A 43 3.77 -17.68 -4.55
C ARG A 43 4.48 -18.56 -3.53
N LYS A 44 4.48 -18.17 -2.25
CA LYS A 44 4.94 -19.07 -1.17
C LYS A 44 3.83 -20.04 -0.79
N GLU A 45 4.12 -21.33 -0.85
CA GLU A 45 3.21 -22.39 -0.39
C GLU A 45 3.31 -22.68 1.13
N ARG A 46 4.39 -22.26 1.80
CA ARG A 46 4.61 -22.51 3.24
C ARG A 46 5.07 -21.26 4.00
N GLY A 47 4.55 -21.09 5.21
CA GLY A 47 4.85 -19.98 6.11
C GLY A 47 3.84 -18.83 6.01
N ARG A 48 4.20 -17.65 6.54
CA ARG A 48 3.34 -16.46 6.43
C ARG A 48 3.19 -16.09 4.94
N PRO A 49 1.96 -15.94 4.44
CA PRO A 49 1.74 -15.53 3.06
C PRO A 49 2.37 -14.15 2.83
N PRO A 50 3.03 -13.94 1.68
CA PRO A 50 3.51 -12.62 1.31
C PRO A 50 2.33 -11.65 1.20
N PHE A 51 2.59 -10.36 1.38
CA PHE A 51 1.60 -9.34 1.05
C PHE A 51 1.20 -9.48 -0.42
N GLY A 52 -0.08 -9.20 -0.73
CA GLY A 52 -0.54 -9.18 -2.11
C GLY A 52 0.32 -8.27 -2.97
N ALA A 53 0.46 -8.61 -4.26
CA ALA A 53 1.32 -7.88 -5.21
C ALA A 53 1.05 -6.37 -5.18
N GLU A 54 -0.22 -6.01 -5.06
CA GLU A 54 -0.70 -4.64 -4.95
C GLU A 54 -0.19 -3.88 -3.73
N VAL A 55 -0.23 -4.49 -2.54
CA VAL A 55 0.26 -3.89 -1.29
C VAL A 55 1.78 -3.79 -1.32
N MET A 56 2.45 -4.85 -1.77
CA MET A 56 3.90 -4.85 -1.96
C MET A 56 4.34 -3.72 -2.89
N LEU A 57 3.67 -3.56 -4.02
CA LEU A 57 4.01 -2.54 -4.99
C LEU A 57 3.86 -1.12 -4.41
N ARG A 58 2.77 -0.84 -3.69
CA ARG A 58 2.59 0.44 -3.00
C ARG A 58 3.68 0.70 -1.95
N ILE A 59 4.15 -0.33 -1.25
CA ILE A 59 5.27 -0.21 -0.31
C ILE A 59 6.57 0.12 -1.06
N HIS A 60 6.85 -0.54 -2.18
CA HIS A 60 8.07 -0.28 -2.97
C HIS A 60 8.11 1.15 -3.51
N PHE A 61 6.98 1.71 -3.94
CA PHE A 61 6.93 3.10 -4.37
C PHE A 61 7.13 4.13 -3.24
N LEU A 62 6.96 3.69 -1.99
CA LEU A 62 7.12 4.53 -0.79
C LEU A 62 8.49 4.42 -0.12
N GLN A 63 9.34 3.50 -0.56
CA GLN A 63 10.71 3.33 -0.07
C GLN A 63 11.58 4.49 -0.57
#